data_AF-A0A6V8F103-F1
#
_entry.id   AF-A0A6V8F103-F1
#
_cell.length_a   1.000
_cell.length_b   1.000
_cell.length_c   1.000
_cell.angle_alpha   90.00
_cell.angle_beta   90.00
_cell.angle_gamma   90.00
#
_symmetry.space_group_name_H-M   'P 1'
#
loop_
_entity.id
_entity.type
_entity.pdbx_description
1 polymer ?
#
loop_
_entity_poly.entity_id
_entity_poly.type
_entity_poly.pdbx_seq_one_letter_code
_entity_poly.pdbx_strand_id
1 'polypeptide(L)'
;MLVCSNLITIVLAIILHWSIFTLLWGYWLQSIIIGLFTVVKLLMSGYRDKQKGNFLAVIKNSIFFTCHYGFFHIVYLVFLFFISTNKSSGFYFGKPDLIGIIFIGLLFFINHLYSFLKNYIWEKKSFGFSTKDIFLEPYKRIFPMHLTIIAAGFFSALVPSAETPLIIMFLMLKTLADLKSHQIMHQSDTRPSFHH
;
A
#
# COMPACT_ATOMS: atom_id res chain seq x y z
N MET A 1 -8.03 -2.75 -10.59
CA MET A 1 -6.74 -3.44 -10.85
C MET A 1 -5.88 -3.71 -9.62
N LEU A 2 -5.92 -2.90 -8.55
CA LEU A 2 -5.17 -3.22 -7.31
C LEU A 2 -5.69 -4.45 -6.56
N VAL A 3 -7.01 -4.64 -6.51
CA VAL A 3 -7.64 -5.81 -5.84
C VAL A 3 -7.18 -7.12 -6.50
N CYS A 4 -7.12 -7.16 -7.84
CA CYS A 4 -6.61 -8.30 -8.58
C CYS A 4 -5.12 -8.56 -8.29
N SER A 5 -4.29 -7.51 -8.22
CA SER A 5 -2.88 -7.63 -7.87
C SER A 5 -2.67 -8.20 -6.48
N ASN A 6 -3.42 -7.72 -5.49
CA ASN A 6 -3.33 -8.21 -4.12
C ASN A 6 -3.81 -9.67 -4.01
N LEU A 7 -4.89 -10.03 -4.71
CA LEU A 7 -5.38 -11.41 -4.79
C LEU A 7 -4.36 -12.34 -5.44
N ILE A 8 -3.75 -11.93 -6.55
CA ILE A 8 -2.71 -12.71 -7.23
C ILE A 8 -1.50 -12.92 -6.30
N THR A 9 -1.06 -11.89 -5.59
CA THR A 9 0.03 -12.02 -4.62
C THR A 9 -0.30 -12.98 -3.50
N ILE A 10 -1.53 -12.95 -2.96
CA ILE A 10 -1.97 -13.88 -1.91
C ILE A 10 -2.04 -15.32 -2.45
N VAL A 11 -2.60 -15.53 -3.64
CA VAL A 11 -2.72 -16.85 -4.26
C VAL A 11 -1.34 -17.43 -4.57
N LEU A 12 -0.43 -16.66 -5.14
CA LEU A 12 0.94 -17.09 -5.40
C LEU A 12 1.71 -17.38 -4.11
N ALA A 13 1.50 -16.58 -3.07
CA ALA A 13 2.12 -16.83 -1.77
C ALA A 13 1.70 -18.19 -1.17
N ILE A 14 0.43 -18.55 -1.32
CA ILE A 14 -0.09 -19.83 -0.84
C ILE A 14 0.49 -20.99 -1.66
N ILE A 15 0.55 -20.86 -2.99
CA ILE A 15 1.08 -21.90 -3.89
C ILE A 15 2.59 -22.09 -3.71
N LEU A 16 3.34 -21.00 -3.55
CA LEU A 16 4.80 -21.02 -3.41
C LEU A 16 5.26 -21.19 -1.95
N HIS A 17 4.31 -21.42 -1.03
CA HIS A 17 4.55 -21.53 0.41
C HIS A 17 5.42 -20.40 0.96
N TRP A 18 5.20 -19.17 0.48
CA TRP A 18 5.98 -18.02 0.92
C TRP A 18 5.71 -17.75 2.40
N SER A 19 6.81 -17.59 3.14
CA SER A 19 6.72 -17.19 4.53
C SER A 19 6.02 -15.84 4.64
N ILE A 20 5.27 -15.65 5.72
CA ILE A 20 4.67 -14.36 6.09
C ILE A 20 5.73 -13.27 6.03
N PHE A 21 6.95 -13.59 6.46
CA PHE A 21 8.08 -12.69 6.43
C PHE A 21 8.43 -12.18 5.03
N THR A 22 8.41 -13.05 4.02
CA THR A 22 8.61 -12.68 2.61
C THR A 22 7.52 -11.72 2.14
N LEU A 23 6.28 -11.96 2.56
CA LEU A 23 5.15 -11.07 2.25
C LEU A 23 5.28 -9.71 2.91
N LEU A 24 5.72 -9.66 4.17
CA LEU A 24 5.93 -8.41 4.91
C LEU A 24 6.90 -7.48 4.19
N TRP A 25 8.03 -8.02 3.75
CA TRP A 25 9.01 -7.29 2.95
C TRP A 25 8.48 -6.93 1.56
N GLY A 26 7.76 -7.83 0.90
CA GLY A 26 7.13 -7.55 -0.39
C GLY A 26 6.11 -6.41 -0.32
N TYR A 27 5.26 -6.41 0.71
CA TYR A 27 4.26 -5.37 0.96
C TYR A 27 4.90 -4.03 1.37
N TRP A 28 6.00 -4.06 2.12
CA TRP A 28 6.79 -2.87 2.40
C TRP A 28 7.39 -2.25 1.13
N LEU A 29 7.94 -3.10 0.25
CA LEU A 29 8.47 -2.64 -1.03
C LEU A 29 7.35 -2.06 -1.91
N GLN A 30 6.18 -2.70 -1.91
CA GLN A 30 4.99 -2.18 -2.57
C GLN A 30 4.59 -0.79 -2.05
N SER A 31 4.65 -0.55 -0.73
CA SER A 31 4.30 0.77 -0.20
C SER A 31 5.33 1.83 -0.60
N ILE A 32 6.63 1.52 -0.69
CA ILE A 32 7.62 2.44 -1.27
C ILE A 32 7.28 2.79 -2.71
N ILE A 33 6.93 1.79 -3.53
CA ILE A 33 6.54 2.01 -4.93
C ILE A 33 5.34 2.94 -5.01
N ILE A 34 4.29 2.71 -4.21
CA ILE A 34 3.11 3.59 -4.15
C ILE A 34 3.50 5.03 -3.80
N GLY A 35 4.35 5.21 -2.78
CA GLY A 35 4.83 6.52 -2.36
C GLY A 35 5.57 7.27 -3.47
N LEU A 36 6.46 6.58 -4.20
CA LEU A 36 7.21 7.14 -5.32
C LEU A 36 6.27 7.62 -6.43
N PHE A 37 5.29 6.79 -6.85
CA PHE A 37 4.31 7.21 -7.84
C PHE A 37 3.43 8.36 -7.34
N THR A 38 3.12 8.44 -6.05
CA THR A 38 2.37 9.58 -5.48
C THR A 38 3.15 10.88 -5.52
N VAL A 39 4.45 10.87 -5.22
CA VAL A 39 5.31 12.05 -5.37
C VAL A 39 5.30 12.54 -6.82
N VAL A 40 5.44 11.62 -7.79
CA VAL A 40 5.38 11.98 -9.21
C VAL A 40 4.02 12.59 -9.57
N LYS A 41 2.91 11.99 -9.10
CA LYS A 41 1.55 12.53 -9.33
C LYS A 41 1.36 13.92 -8.73
N LEU A 42 1.85 14.17 -7.52
CA LEU A 42 1.80 15.48 -6.84
C LEU A 42 2.58 16.53 -7.63
N LEU A 43 3.79 16.22 -8.09
CA LEU A 43 4.59 17.15 -8.89
C LEU A 43 3.92 17.43 -10.25
N MET A 44 3.36 16.41 -10.90
CA MET A 44 2.64 16.58 -12.16
C MET A 44 1.34 17.37 -12.01
N SER A 45 0.63 17.26 -10.87
CA SER A 45 -0.58 18.05 -10.64
C SER A 45 -0.26 19.55 -10.57
N GLY A 46 0.84 19.93 -9.93
CA GLY A 46 1.26 21.34 -9.84
C GLY A 46 1.77 21.95 -11.13
N TYR A 47 2.36 21.16 -12.04
CA TYR A 47 2.74 21.66 -13.36
C TYR A 47 1.52 22.00 -14.23
N ARG A 48 0.42 21.27 -14.03
CA ARG A 48 -0.79 21.39 -14.86
C ARG A 48 -1.82 22.37 -14.31
N ASP A 49 -1.79 22.60 -12.99
CA ASP A 49 -2.55 23.66 -12.30
C ASP A 49 -1.89 25.05 -12.40
N LYS A 50 -1.06 25.26 -13.44
CA LYS A 50 -0.54 26.58 -13.87
C LYS A 50 -1.63 27.63 -14.07
N GLN A 51 -2.91 27.23 -14.16
CA GLN A 51 -4.05 28.13 -14.28
C GLN A 51 -4.68 28.60 -12.93
N LYS A 52 -4.30 28.05 -11.76
CA LYS A 52 -4.86 28.47 -10.45
C LYS A 52 -3.85 28.95 -9.39
N GLY A 53 -2.56 28.97 -9.71
CA GLY A 53 -1.61 29.87 -9.05
C GLY A 53 -1.01 29.44 -7.71
N ASN A 54 -0.68 28.16 -7.48
CA ASN A 54 0.07 27.81 -6.26
C ASN A 54 1.10 26.68 -6.42
N PHE A 55 2.02 26.82 -7.38
CA PHE A 55 3.15 25.89 -7.59
C PHE A 55 4.00 25.68 -6.31
N LEU A 56 4.17 26.74 -5.52
CA LEU A 56 4.87 26.68 -4.23
C LEU A 56 4.17 25.74 -3.24
N ALA A 57 2.83 25.75 -3.19
CA ALA A 57 2.07 24.84 -2.34
C ALA A 57 2.25 23.38 -2.76
N VAL A 58 2.38 23.11 -4.06
CA VAL A 58 2.62 21.74 -4.57
C VAL A 58 4.01 21.24 -4.18
N ILE A 59 5.03 22.07 -4.31
CA ILE A 59 6.39 21.70 -3.86
C ILE A 59 6.41 21.44 -2.36
N LYS A 60 5.84 22.35 -1.56
CA LYS A 60 5.74 22.18 -0.11
C LYS A 60 5.01 20.89 0.27
N ASN A 61 3.88 20.61 -0.37
CA ASN A 61 3.11 19.39 -0.12
C ASN A 61 3.87 18.12 -0.53
N SER A 62 4.63 18.17 -1.63
CA SER A 62 5.42 17.03 -2.11
C SER A 62 6.61 16.73 -1.18
N ILE A 63 7.29 17.77 -0.69
CA ILE A 63 8.36 17.65 0.30
C ILE A 63 7.79 17.11 1.62
N PHE A 64 6.71 17.71 2.11
CA PHE A 64 6.06 17.27 3.34
C PHE A 64 5.62 15.81 3.23
N PHE A 65 4.98 15.43 2.11
CA PHE A 65 4.62 14.03 1.85
C PHE A 65 5.84 13.13 1.92
N THR A 66 6.90 13.45 1.18
CA THR A 66 8.12 12.62 1.12
C THR A 66 8.76 12.45 2.49
N CYS A 67 8.90 13.52 3.26
CA CYS A 67 9.48 13.47 4.61
C CYS A 67 8.58 12.69 5.58
N HIS A 68 7.29 13.01 5.64
CA HIS A 68 6.36 12.38 6.57
C HIS A 68 6.13 10.91 6.24
N TYR A 69 5.85 10.61 4.97
CA TYR A 69 5.66 9.26 4.48
C TYR A 69 6.94 8.43 4.61
N GLY A 70 8.09 8.99 4.23
CA GLY A 70 9.40 8.35 4.36
C GLY A 70 9.75 8.02 5.81
N PHE A 71 9.45 8.91 6.75
CA PHE A 71 9.68 8.68 8.18
C PHE A 71 8.94 7.43 8.68
N PHE A 72 7.65 7.26 8.36
CA PHE A 72 6.93 6.04 8.75
C PHE A 72 7.52 4.77 8.13
N HIS A 73 8.00 4.85 6.88
CA HIS A 73 8.61 3.70 6.22
C HIS A 73 9.95 3.32 6.84
N ILE A 74 10.72 4.29 7.33
CA ILE A 74 11.96 4.05 8.07
C ILE A 74 11.66 3.39 9.42
N VAL A 75 10.71 3.92 10.19
CA VAL A 75 10.29 3.31 11.47
C VAL A 75 9.84 1.87 11.25
N TYR A 76 9.06 1.62 10.21
CA TYR A 76 8.61 0.28 9.88
C TYR A 76 9.73 -0.63 9.35
N LEU A 77 10.71 -0.10 8.62
CA LEU A 77 11.91 -0.85 8.21
C LEU A 77 12.71 -1.33 9.44
N VAL A 78 12.90 -0.44 10.43
CA VAL A 78 13.55 -0.80 11.70
C VAL A 78 12.77 -1.89 12.42
N PHE A 79 11.43 -1.79 12.44
CA PHE A 79 10.56 -2.82 13.00
C PHE A 79 10.71 -4.17 12.28
N LEU A 80 10.69 -4.18 10.94
CA LEU A 80 10.90 -5.39 10.14
C LEU A 80 12.27 -6.02 10.39
N PHE A 81 13.32 -5.20 10.51
CA PHE A 81 14.67 -5.69 10.81
C PHE A 81 14.77 -6.26 12.22
N PHE A 82 14.13 -5.62 13.20
CA PHE A 82 14.08 -6.09 14.59
C PHE A 82 13.43 -7.48 14.70
N ILE A 83 12.27 -7.70 14.07
CA ILE A 83 11.62 -9.02 14.04
C ILE A 83 12.39 -10.04 13.18
N SER A 84 13.18 -9.57 12.19
CA SER A 84 14.02 -10.42 11.34
C SER A 84 15.21 -11.04 12.05
N THR A 85 15.81 -10.29 12.98
CA THR A 85 17.16 -10.57 13.49
C THR A 85 17.12 -11.12 14.92
N ASN A 86 16.12 -10.73 15.70
CA ASN A 86 16.02 -11.14 17.09
C ASN A 86 15.33 -12.50 17.22
N LYS A 87 16.12 -13.58 17.12
CA LYS A 87 15.67 -14.97 17.35
C LYS A 87 15.08 -15.20 18.75
N SER A 88 15.46 -14.36 19.72
CA SER A 88 14.94 -14.41 21.10
C SER A 88 13.63 -13.66 21.29
N SER A 89 13.24 -12.83 20.32
CA SER A 89 11.88 -12.30 20.26
C SER A 89 11.01 -13.46 19.77
N GLY A 90 9.90 -13.77 20.44
CA GLY A 90 8.93 -14.80 20.01
C GLY A 90 8.24 -14.52 18.66
N PHE A 91 8.84 -13.65 17.85
CA PHE A 91 8.41 -13.09 16.57
C PHE A 91 9.39 -13.44 15.44
N TYR A 92 10.25 -14.45 15.62
CA TYR A 92 11.20 -14.84 14.59
C TYR A 92 10.51 -15.60 13.45
N PHE A 93 10.21 -14.90 12.36
CA PHE A 93 9.50 -15.47 11.20
C PHE A 93 10.43 -16.14 10.16
N GLY A 94 11.64 -16.54 10.56
CA GLY A 94 12.61 -17.21 9.68
C GLY A 94 13.38 -16.25 8.77
N LYS A 95 13.99 -16.80 7.71
CA LYS A 95 14.71 -16.01 6.70
C LYS A 95 13.77 -15.56 5.58
N PRO A 96 13.85 -14.31 5.11
CA PRO A 96 13.05 -13.84 4.00
C PRO A 96 13.56 -14.46 2.70
N ASP A 97 12.65 -14.84 1.81
CA ASP A 97 13.01 -15.21 0.45
C ASP A 97 13.22 -13.93 -0.38
N LEU A 98 14.48 -13.59 -0.63
CA LEU A 98 14.85 -12.41 -1.41
C LEU A 98 14.30 -12.45 -2.84
N ILE A 99 14.21 -13.64 -3.43
CA ILE A 99 13.69 -13.81 -4.80
C ILE A 99 12.19 -13.51 -4.80
N GLY A 100 11.45 -14.04 -3.82
CA GLY A 100 10.04 -13.71 -3.61
C GLY A 100 9.80 -12.21 -3.41
N ILE A 101 10.61 -11.53 -2.59
CA ILE A 101 10.49 -10.08 -2.35
C ILE A 101 10.68 -9.29 -3.65
N ILE A 102 11.74 -9.59 -4.40
CA ILE A 102 12.05 -8.92 -5.67
C ILE A 102 10.93 -9.16 -6.68
N PHE A 103 10.43 -10.40 -6.77
CA PHE A 103 9.35 -10.76 -7.67
C PHE A 103 8.06 -10.00 -7.34
N ILE A 104 7.66 -9.95 -6.07
CA ILE A 104 6.51 -9.17 -5.60
C ILE A 104 6.71 -7.69 -5.95
N GLY A 105 7.88 -7.13 -5.64
CA GLY A 105 8.22 -5.75 -5.95
C GLY A 105 8.09 -5.43 -7.43
N LEU A 106 8.65 -6.29 -8.29
CA LEU A 106 8.61 -6.11 -9.74
C LEU A 106 7.18 -6.21 -10.28
N LEU A 107 6.39 -7.18 -9.82
CA LEU A 107 4.99 -7.34 -10.21
C LEU A 107 4.18 -6.09 -9.86
N PHE A 108 4.33 -5.59 -8.63
CA PHE A 108 3.65 -4.37 -8.21
C PHE A 108 4.14 -3.13 -8.94
N PHE A 109 5.44 -3.04 -9.22
CA PHE A 109 6.02 -1.93 -9.98
C PHE A 109 5.47 -1.88 -11.39
N ILE A 110 5.47 -3.01 -12.12
CA ILE A 110 4.93 -3.10 -13.48
C ILE A 110 3.44 -2.74 -13.48
N ASN A 111 2.67 -3.26 -12.52
CA ASN A 111 1.25 -2.97 -12.44
C ASN A 111 0.96 -1.48 -12.13
N HIS A 112 1.74 -0.87 -11.22
CA HIS A 112 1.63 0.57 -10.95
C HIS A 112 2.09 1.41 -12.13
N LEU A 113 3.16 1.03 -12.80
CA LEU A 113 3.66 1.71 -13.99
C LEU A 113 2.63 1.66 -15.12
N TYR A 114 2.05 0.49 -15.40
CA TYR A 114 0.98 0.34 -16.39
C TYR A 114 -0.23 1.20 -16.05
N SER A 115 -0.69 1.16 -14.79
CA SER A 115 -1.79 1.99 -14.31
C SER A 115 -1.48 3.49 -14.42
N PHE A 116 -0.25 3.89 -14.12
CA PHE A 116 0.20 5.27 -14.22
C PHE A 116 0.24 5.75 -15.68
N LEU A 117 0.88 4.99 -16.57
CA LEU A 117 0.94 5.30 -18.00
C LEU A 117 -0.46 5.39 -18.61
N LYS A 118 -1.30 4.38 -18.35
CA LYS A 118 -2.66 4.34 -18.90
C LYS A 118 -3.53 5.47 -18.37
N ASN A 119 -3.62 5.64 -17.06
CA ASN A 119 -4.60 6.56 -16.45
C ASN A 119 -4.14 8.02 -16.45
N TYR A 120 -2.83 8.27 -16.31
CA TYR A 120 -2.28 9.62 -16.14
C TYR A 120 -1.76 10.21 -17.46
N ILE A 121 -1.15 9.39 -18.33
CA ILE A 121 -0.57 9.84 -19.60
C ILE A 121 -1.56 9.66 -20.75
N TRP A 122 -2.15 8.47 -20.91
CA TRP A 122 -3.03 8.17 -22.06
C TRP A 122 -4.46 8.67 -21.88
N GLU A 123 -5.17 8.18 -20.86
CA GLU A 123 -6.61 8.41 -20.71
C GLU A 123 -6.93 9.75 -20.08
N LYS A 124 -5.95 10.43 -19.49
CA LYS A 124 -6.17 11.70 -18.78
C LYS A 124 -7.33 11.60 -17.77
N LYS A 125 -7.61 10.42 -17.21
CA LYS A 125 -8.74 10.21 -16.28
C LYS A 125 -8.49 10.78 -14.90
N SER A 126 -7.22 11.01 -14.54
CA SER A 126 -6.88 11.64 -13.26
C SER A 126 -7.17 13.15 -13.21
N PHE A 127 -7.84 13.71 -14.23
CA PHE A 127 -8.01 15.14 -14.46
C PHE A 127 -9.02 15.83 -13.54
N GLY A 128 -9.53 15.14 -12.52
CA GLY A 128 -10.44 15.71 -11.52
C GLY A 128 -10.07 15.43 -10.06
N PHE A 129 -8.97 14.73 -9.76
CA PHE A 129 -8.61 14.44 -8.37
C PHE A 129 -8.02 15.68 -7.69
N SER A 130 -8.54 16.01 -6.51
CA SER A 130 -7.96 17.07 -5.69
C SER A 130 -6.55 16.68 -5.25
N THR A 131 -5.66 17.65 -5.09
CA THR A 131 -4.34 17.43 -4.46
C THR A 131 -4.46 16.70 -3.12
N LYS A 132 -5.55 16.92 -2.38
CA LYS A 132 -5.87 16.21 -1.13
C LYS A 132 -6.14 14.71 -1.36
N ASP A 133 -6.81 14.34 -2.44
CA ASP A 133 -7.13 12.95 -2.74
C ASP A 133 -5.88 12.17 -3.14
N ILE A 134 -5.01 12.79 -3.95
CA ILE A 134 -3.70 12.22 -4.32
C ILE A 134 -2.83 12.02 -3.07
N PHE A 135 -2.86 12.98 -2.14
CA PHE A 135 -2.12 12.90 -0.88
C PHE A 135 -2.63 11.77 0.02
N LEU A 136 -3.94 11.56 0.11
CA LEU A 136 -4.55 10.54 0.98
C LEU A 136 -4.61 9.13 0.37
N GLU A 137 -4.49 8.99 -0.96
CA GLU A 137 -4.57 7.71 -1.68
C GLU A 137 -3.64 6.62 -1.09
N PRO A 138 -2.35 6.90 -0.78
CA PRO A 138 -1.45 5.90 -0.20
C PRO A 138 -1.88 5.46 1.19
N TYR A 139 -2.28 6.40 2.04
CA TYR A 139 -2.62 6.14 3.44
C TYR A 139 -3.80 5.18 3.57
N LYS A 140 -4.81 5.35 2.71
CA LYS A 140 -5.99 4.46 2.67
C LYS A 140 -5.63 3.00 2.42
N ARG A 141 -4.51 2.73 1.74
CA ARG A 141 -4.05 1.37 1.41
C ARG A 141 -3.05 0.82 2.43
N ILE A 142 -2.16 1.68 2.90
CA ILE A 142 -1.02 1.30 3.73
C ILE A 142 -1.44 1.11 5.18
N PHE A 143 -2.33 1.95 5.68
CA PHE A 143 -2.78 1.88 7.07
C PHE A 143 -3.48 0.55 7.40
N PRO A 144 -4.48 0.07 6.62
CA PRO A 144 -5.05 -1.25 6.85
C PRO A 144 -4.02 -2.36 6.72
N MET A 145 -3.07 -2.24 5.77
CA MET A 145 -2.02 -3.23 5.56
C MET A 145 -1.04 -3.34 6.76
N HIS A 146 -0.57 -2.21 7.30
CA HIS A 146 0.34 -2.20 8.44
C HIS A 146 -0.38 -2.65 9.72
N LEU A 147 -1.60 -2.17 9.95
CA LEU A 147 -2.42 -2.63 11.06
C LEU A 147 -2.65 -4.14 10.96
N THR A 148 -2.90 -4.62 9.74
CA THR A 148 -3.11 -6.05 9.56
C THR A 148 -1.87 -6.84 9.98
N ILE A 149 -0.74 -6.49 9.39
CA ILE A 149 0.55 -7.12 9.64
C ILE A 149 0.95 -7.11 11.13
N ILE A 150 0.82 -5.96 11.80
CA ILE A 150 1.24 -5.80 13.19
C ILE A 150 0.39 -6.69 14.08
N ALA A 151 -0.92 -6.75 13.86
CA ALA A 151 -1.79 -7.64 14.61
C ALA A 151 -1.45 -9.11 14.32
N ALA A 152 -1.23 -9.50 13.06
CA ALA A 152 -0.82 -10.87 12.74
C ALA A 152 0.48 -11.27 13.46
N GLY A 153 1.49 -10.39 13.48
CA GLY A 153 2.72 -10.60 14.21
C GLY A 153 2.51 -10.73 15.73
N PHE A 154 1.73 -9.83 16.31
CA PHE A 154 1.37 -9.82 17.73
C PHE A 154 0.67 -11.11 18.16
N PHE A 155 -0.32 -11.56 17.39
CA PHE A 155 -1.07 -12.76 17.70
C PHE A 155 -0.26 -14.05 17.49
N SER A 156 0.62 -14.11 16.48
CA SER A 156 1.50 -15.26 16.26
C SER A 156 2.43 -15.52 17.46
N ALA A 157 2.90 -14.46 18.12
CA ALA A 157 3.73 -14.59 19.31
C ALA A 157 2.96 -14.95 20.59
N LEU A 158 1.66 -14.63 20.65
CA LEU A 158 0.80 -14.98 21.78
C LEU A 158 0.35 -16.45 21.74
N VAL A 159 0.10 -16.99 20.55
CA VAL A 159 -0.37 -18.37 20.36
C VAL A 159 0.44 -19.04 19.23
N PRO A 160 1.66 -19.55 19.52
CA PRO A 160 2.56 -20.12 18.52
C PRO A 160 2.00 -21.33 17.75
N SER A 161 0.96 -22.00 18.26
CA SER A 161 0.34 -23.19 17.66
C SER A 161 -0.83 -22.90 16.72
N ALA A 162 -1.25 -21.64 16.56
CA ALA A 162 -2.47 -21.26 15.83
C ALA A 162 -2.22 -20.28 14.66
N GLU A 163 -1.01 -20.25 14.12
CA GLU A 163 -0.57 -19.26 13.12
C GLU A 163 -1.45 -19.26 11.86
N THR A 164 -1.69 -20.44 11.27
CA THR A 164 -2.41 -20.59 9.99
C THR A 164 -3.89 -20.21 10.06
N PRO A 165 -4.69 -20.69 11.03
CA PRO A 165 -6.10 -20.34 11.15
C PRO A 165 -6.36 -18.85 11.38
N LEU A 166 -5.50 -18.18 12.18
CA LEU A 166 -5.66 -16.76 12.49
C LEU A 166 -5.36 -15.87 11.27
N ILE A 167 -4.33 -16.20 10.50
CA ILE A 167 -3.99 -15.50 9.26
C ILE A 167 -5.12 -15.62 8.24
N ILE A 168 -5.74 -16.80 8.12
CA ILE A 168 -6.88 -17.02 7.23
C ILE A 168 -8.09 -16.19 7.68
N MET A 169 -8.45 -16.24 8.97
CA MET A 169 -9.54 -15.42 9.54
C MET A 169 -9.32 -13.93 9.23
N PHE A 170 -8.07 -13.50 9.29
CA PHE A 170 -7.72 -12.11 9.16
C PHE A 170 -7.58 -11.61 7.72
N LEU A 171 -7.03 -12.43 6.83
CA LEU A 171 -7.10 -12.19 5.39
C LEU A 171 -8.57 -12.05 4.97
N MET A 172 -9.47 -12.86 5.52
CA MET A 172 -10.92 -12.71 5.29
C MET A 172 -11.46 -11.37 5.79
N LEU A 173 -11.12 -10.95 7.02
CA LEU A 173 -11.51 -9.63 7.54
C LEU A 173 -10.99 -8.47 6.68
N LYS A 174 -9.76 -8.58 6.19
CA LYS A 174 -9.15 -7.59 5.29
C LYS A 174 -9.86 -7.54 3.94
N THR A 175 -10.15 -8.69 3.34
CA THR A 175 -10.90 -8.77 2.08
C THR A 175 -12.30 -8.15 2.24
N LEU A 176 -12.96 -8.37 3.38
CA LEU A 176 -14.25 -7.75 3.69
C LEU A 176 -14.14 -6.23 3.87
N ALA A 177 -13.09 -5.73 4.52
CA ALA A 177 -12.84 -4.29 4.65
C ALA A 177 -12.56 -3.63 3.30
N ASP A 178 -11.76 -4.29 2.45
CA ASP A 178 -11.47 -3.82 1.08
C ASP A 178 -12.74 -3.79 0.22
N LEU A 179 -13.57 -4.83 0.29
CA LEU A 179 -14.88 -4.90 -0.38
C LEU A 179 -15.81 -3.75 0.06
N LYS A 180 -15.88 -3.49 1.37
CA LYS A 180 -16.73 -2.42 1.92
C LYS A 180 -16.22 -1.05 1.49
N SER A 181 -14.90 -0.83 1.43
CA SER A 181 -14.32 0.40 0.89
C SER A 181 -14.68 0.59 -0.58
N HIS A 182 -14.78 -0.50 -1.35
CA HIS A 182 -15.13 -0.46 -2.76
C HIS A 182 -16.61 -0.11 -2.99
N GLN A 183 -17.50 -0.57 -2.11
CA GLN A 183 -18.93 -0.23 -2.12
C GLN A 183 -19.18 1.24 -1.72
N ILE A 184 -18.41 1.77 -0.77
CA ILE A 184 -18.52 3.18 -0.38
C ILE A 184 -18.10 4.11 -1.53
N MET A 185 -17.11 3.71 -2.34
CA MET A 185 -16.72 4.45 -3.56
C MET A 185 -17.77 4.37 -4.67
N HIS A 186 -18.53 3.29 -4.78
CA HIS A 186 -19.66 3.23 -5.72
C HIS A 186 -20.88 4.05 -5.27
N GLN A 187 -21.10 4.24 -3.96
CA GLN A 187 -22.18 5.11 -3.47
C GLN A 187 -21.83 6.61 -3.57
N SER A 188 -20.54 6.98 -3.60
CA SER A 188 -20.13 8.38 -3.81
C SER A 188 -20.24 8.83 -5.27
N ASP A 189 -20.20 7.91 -6.24
CA ASP A 189 -20.41 8.23 -7.67
C ASP A 189 -21.91 8.29 -8.06
N THR A 190 -22.81 7.80 -7.20
CA THR A 190 -24.26 7.81 -7.44
C THR A 190 -25.02 8.88 -6.67
N ARG A 191 -24.35 9.77 -5.93
CA ARG A 191 -25.02 10.99 -5.45
C ARG A 191 -25.01 11.99 -6.60
N PRO A 192 -26.16 12.29 -7.25
CA PRO A 192 -26.23 13.49 -8.06
C PRO A 192 -25.88 14.65 -7.13
N SER A 193 -24.84 15.40 -7.51
CA SER A 193 -24.59 16.72 -6.96
C SER A 193 -25.75 17.62 -7.35
N PHE A 194 -26.86 17.52 -6.63
CA PHE A 194 -27.85 18.58 -6.59
C PHE A 194 -27.29 19.71 -5.74
N HIS A 195 -27.25 20.87 -6.37
CA HIS A 195 -26.88 22.19 -5.85
C HIS A 195 -27.35 22.46 -4.41
N HIS A 196 -26.52 23.16 -3.64
CA HIS A 196 -26.74 24.58 -3.32
C HIS A 196 -25.45 25.25 -2.86
#